data_AF-A0A8K0I1T3-F1
#
_entry.id   AF-A0A8K0I1T3-F1
#
_cell.length_a   1.000
_cell.length_b   1.000
_cell.length_c   1.000
_cell.angle_alpha   90.00
_cell.angle_beta   90.00
_cell.angle_gamma   90.00
#
_symmetry.space_group_name_H-M   'P 1'
#
loop_
_entity.id
_entity.type
_entity.pdbx_description
1 polymer ?
#
loop_
_entity_poly.entity_id
_entity_poly.type
_entity_poly.pdbx_seq_one_letter_code
_entity_poly.pdbx_strand_id
1 'polypeptide(L)'
;MGLSLNIDIAATSFYKDVEVVHFAVDFLGVRDSRSPLSYSDIEKLKKVLRGLKIEVTHRKDSRQQFRIKGITSLPLKELKFPVDDQGTKKTVLDYFREKYNYKLKLVSWPCLQAGSDNKPIYLPMEVCKIVQGQRYSKKLHEKQVTEMLRSMCQRPQQRRDRILEVMKCNNNKNGDEDHVEADFGIDIAQDLALVEARILPTPALKYHESGMEQTVRPVMGQWNMINKKMVTAARIDYWTCINFSSLHHNAVSQFCRSLIEMCSTCGMVCNRNPIIDIRAAHSGTLFDALRDVQKYSDAALAHQGMKGKQLQLLIVILPDANNIYGTIKRICETELGIVSQCCLQKNIFNPKPQYLSNLALKINVKVGGRNTMLKDSINIQPGQNVPTIIFGADVSHPPPGDDSSSSIAAVVASMDWPEVSKYRCRISEQPHHQEIIEDLYKEQMDHQKGVVHGGMIRQVKNNASTSYKTCNAKF
;
A
#
# COMPACT_ATOMS: atom_id res chain seq x y z
N MET A 1 -15.52 -26.99 23.23
CA MET A 1 -14.18 -27.04 22.60
C MET A 1 -13.16 -26.99 23.72
N GLY A 2 -12.20 -27.93 23.73
CA GLY A 2 -11.06 -27.93 24.64
C GLY A 2 -9.92 -27.04 24.13
N LEU A 3 -8.69 -27.38 24.48
CA LEU A 3 -7.50 -26.76 23.88
C LEU A 3 -7.48 -27.01 22.37
N SER A 4 -7.11 -25.98 21.61
CA SER A 4 -7.08 -26.03 20.15
C SER A 4 -5.73 -25.57 19.63
N LEU A 5 -5.15 -26.33 18.70
CA LEU A 5 -3.94 -25.95 17.98
C LEU A 5 -4.34 -25.32 16.63
N ASN A 6 -4.00 -24.05 16.44
CA ASN A 6 -4.24 -23.35 15.18
C ASN A 6 -2.99 -23.45 14.29
N ILE A 7 -3.13 -24.12 13.15
CA ILE A 7 -2.07 -24.28 12.15
C ILE A 7 -2.53 -23.63 10.85
N ASP A 8 -1.65 -22.83 10.26
CA ASP A 8 -1.84 -22.29 8.92
C ASP A 8 -0.52 -22.28 8.13
N ILE A 9 -0.65 -22.30 6.80
CA ILE A 9 0.49 -22.24 5.89
C ILE A 9 0.78 -20.79 5.53
N ALA A 10 1.99 -20.34 5.87
CA ALA A 10 2.52 -19.04 5.48
C ALA A 10 3.64 -19.18 4.45
N ALA A 11 3.83 -18.16 3.62
CA ALA A 11 5.03 -18.02 2.81
C ALA A 11 5.65 -16.65 3.03
N THR A 12 6.97 -16.61 2.97
CA THR A 12 7.77 -15.39 3.01
C THR A 12 8.93 -15.53 2.05
N SER A 13 9.47 -14.39 1.61
CA SER A 13 10.63 -14.38 0.72
C SER A 13 11.93 -14.61 1.49
N PHE A 14 12.82 -15.38 0.89
CA PHE A 14 14.18 -15.62 1.35
C PHE A 14 15.17 -15.25 0.25
N TYR A 15 16.38 -14.85 0.65
CA TYR A 15 17.49 -14.73 -0.29
C TYR A 15 17.86 -16.12 -0.81
N LYS A 16 18.11 -16.22 -2.12
CA LYS A 16 18.60 -17.45 -2.74
C LYS A 16 20.02 -17.75 -2.25
N ASP A 17 20.31 -19.03 -2.04
CA ASP A 17 21.66 -19.53 -1.77
C ASP A 17 22.47 -19.56 -3.08
N VAL A 18 23.08 -18.44 -3.43
CA VAL A 18 23.83 -18.25 -4.69
C VAL A 18 25.11 -17.45 -4.46
N GLU A 19 26.07 -17.57 -5.38
CA GLU A 19 27.25 -16.70 -5.43
C GLU A 19 26.83 -15.23 -5.54
N VAL A 20 27.52 -14.35 -4.81
CA VAL A 20 27.19 -12.91 -4.75
C VAL A 20 27.28 -12.27 -6.14
N VAL A 21 28.21 -12.71 -6.99
CA VAL A 21 28.32 -12.23 -8.38
C VAL A 21 27.04 -12.55 -9.16
N HIS A 22 26.55 -13.79 -9.07
CA HIS A 22 25.33 -14.20 -9.78
C HIS A 22 24.13 -13.40 -9.29
N PHE A 23 24.00 -13.25 -7.96
CA PHE A 23 22.97 -12.39 -7.38
C PHE A 23 23.06 -10.95 -7.90
N ALA A 24 24.26 -10.36 -7.96
CA ALA A 24 24.46 -8.99 -8.40
C ALA A 24 24.13 -8.80 -9.89
N VAL A 25 24.53 -9.75 -10.73
CA VAL A 25 24.22 -9.78 -12.17
C VAL A 25 22.70 -9.84 -12.38
N ASP A 26 22.02 -10.78 -11.73
CA ASP A 26 20.57 -10.95 -11.81
C ASP A 26 19.81 -9.71 -11.30
N PHE A 27 20.24 -9.18 -10.15
CA PHE A 27 19.57 -8.04 -9.50
C PHE A 27 19.72 -6.74 -10.30
N LEU A 28 20.88 -6.52 -10.91
CA LEU A 28 21.14 -5.32 -11.72
C LEU A 28 20.71 -5.48 -13.18
N GLY A 29 20.50 -6.71 -13.66
CA GLY A 29 20.21 -7.00 -15.07
C GLY A 29 21.39 -6.73 -16.00
N VAL A 30 22.62 -6.86 -15.50
CA VAL A 30 23.85 -6.59 -16.26
C VAL A 30 24.17 -7.79 -17.16
N ARG A 31 24.39 -7.57 -18.46
CA ARG A 31 24.71 -8.68 -19.39
C ARG A 31 26.18 -9.08 -19.40
N ASP A 32 27.08 -8.13 -19.11
CA ASP A 32 28.52 -8.37 -19.07
C ASP A 32 29.10 -8.06 -17.69
N SER A 33 29.50 -9.10 -16.97
CA SER A 33 30.13 -8.97 -15.66
C SER A 33 31.56 -8.42 -15.72
N ARG A 34 32.20 -8.30 -16.89
CA ARG A 34 33.59 -7.79 -16.98
C ARG A 34 33.66 -6.26 -16.95
N SER A 35 32.57 -5.61 -17.34
CA SER A 35 32.45 -4.15 -17.31
C SER A 35 32.40 -3.62 -15.85
N PRO A 36 32.96 -2.42 -15.57
CA PRO A 36 32.84 -1.78 -14.26
C PRO A 36 31.37 -1.48 -13.92
N LEU A 37 31.02 -1.58 -12.65
CA LEU A 37 29.69 -1.18 -12.17
C LEU A 37 29.59 0.35 -12.09
N SER A 38 28.45 0.91 -12.49
CA SER A 38 28.18 2.34 -12.34
C SER A 38 28.00 2.70 -10.85
N TYR A 39 28.20 3.98 -10.50
CA TYR A 39 27.94 4.45 -9.13
C TYR A 39 26.50 4.16 -8.68
N SER A 40 25.53 4.33 -9.57
CA SER A 40 24.11 4.01 -9.29
C SER A 40 23.92 2.53 -8.94
N ASP A 41 24.59 1.63 -9.66
CA ASP A 41 24.47 0.19 -9.45
C ASP A 41 25.16 -0.26 -8.16
N ILE A 42 26.30 0.34 -7.83
CA ILE A 42 26.98 0.12 -6.54
C ILE A 42 26.07 0.53 -5.37
N GLU A 43 25.41 1.69 -5.46
CA GLU A 43 24.47 2.14 -4.42
C GLU A 43 23.23 1.24 -4.30
N LYS A 44 22.70 0.73 -5.42
CA LYS A 44 21.62 -0.29 -5.40
C LYS A 44 22.08 -1.59 -4.71
N LEU A 45 23.27 -2.09 -5.05
CA LEU A 45 23.82 -3.30 -4.45
C LEU A 45 24.11 -3.12 -2.96
N LYS A 46 24.69 -1.97 -2.58
CA LYS A 46 24.98 -1.63 -1.19
C LYS A 46 23.69 -1.64 -0.38
N LYS A 47 22.61 -1.06 -0.90
CA LYS A 47 21.29 -1.11 -0.24
C LYS A 47 20.78 -2.53 -0.08
N VAL A 48 20.85 -3.40 -1.10
CA VAL A 48 20.25 -4.73 -1.03
C VAL A 48 21.07 -5.75 -0.23
N LEU A 49 22.42 -5.70 -0.32
CA LEU A 49 23.34 -6.65 0.29
C LEU A 49 23.71 -6.31 1.74
N ARG A 50 23.58 -5.04 2.17
CA ARG A 50 23.91 -4.63 3.54
C ARG A 50 23.11 -5.46 4.55
N GLY A 51 23.83 -5.99 5.52
CA GLY A 51 23.31 -6.80 6.62
C GLY A 51 23.24 -8.30 6.33
N LEU A 52 23.44 -8.75 5.09
CA LEU A 52 23.44 -10.17 4.76
C LEU A 52 24.67 -10.89 5.27
N LYS A 53 24.48 -12.15 5.66
CA LYS A 53 25.55 -13.11 5.93
C LYS A 53 25.99 -13.76 4.61
N ILE A 54 27.30 -13.81 4.42
CA ILE A 54 27.94 -14.51 3.31
C ILE A 54 28.97 -15.48 3.86
N GLU A 55 29.24 -16.55 3.13
CA GLU A 55 30.39 -17.42 3.37
C GLU A 55 31.43 -17.23 2.27
N VAL A 56 32.71 -17.40 2.62
CA VAL A 56 33.80 -17.33 1.65
C VAL A 56 34.07 -18.70 1.02
N THR A 57 34.32 -18.72 -0.29
CA THR A 57 34.48 -19.96 -1.07
C THR A 57 35.92 -20.24 -1.48
N HIS A 58 36.82 -19.26 -1.34
CA HIS A 58 38.25 -19.41 -1.71
C HIS A 58 39.08 -20.26 -0.73
N ARG A 59 38.53 -20.60 0.44
CA ARG A 59 39.20 -21.43 1.46
C ARG A 59 38.54 -22.81 1.49
N LYS A 60 39.29 -23.84 1.09
CA LYS A 60 38.76 -25.22 1.03
C LYS A 60 38.44 -25.80 2.41
N ASP A 61 39.18 -25.39 3.44
CA ASP A 61 39.10 -25.99 4.78
C ASP A 61 38.20 -25.21 5.76
N SER A 62 37.64 -24.06 5.35
CA SER A 62 36.84 -23.23 6.24
C SER A 62 35.81 -22.40 5.49
N ARG A 63 34.52 -22.61 5.81
CA ARG A 63 33.40 -21.78 5.34
C ARG A 63 33.10 -20.66 6.33
N GLN A 64 34.08 -19.80 6.53
CA GLN A 64 33.94 -18.68 7.44
C GLN A 64 32.84 -17.73 6.95
N GLN A 65 31.92 -17.38 7.85
CA GLN A 65 30.82 -16.47 7.56
C GLN A 65 31.13 -15.03 7.99
N PHE A 66 30.68 -14.07 7.19
CA PHE A 66 30.82 -12.64 7.45
C PHE A 66 29.49 -11.93 7.22
N ARG A 67 29.24 -10.86 7.99
CA ARG A 67 28.11 -9.97 7.76
C ARG A 67 28.56 -8.75 6.94
N ILE A 68 27.90 -8.49 5.82
CA ILE A 68 28.20 -7.36 4.94
C ILE A 68 27.80 -6.07 5.64
N LYS A 69 28.75 -5.15 5.81
CA LYS A 69 28.51 -3.78 6.30
C LYS A 69 28.39 -2.76 5.17
N GLY A 70 29.12 -2.98 4.08
CA GLY A 70 29.15 -2.05 2.95
C GLY A 70 29.79 -2.65 1.70
N ILE A 71 29.99 -1.78 0.72
CA ILE A 71 30.69 -2.05 -0.54
C ILE A 71 31.71 -0.93 -0.72
N THR A 72 32.91 -1.26 -1.18
CA THR A 72 33.97 -0.27 -1.37
C THR A 72 33.65 0.69 -2.52
N SER A 73 34.13 1.94 -2.42
CA SER A 73 34.01 2.93 -3.49
C SER A 73 35.01 2.70 -4.63
N LEU A 74 36.15 2.08 -4.32
CA LEU A 74 37.21 1.77 -5.28
C LEU A 74 37.08 0.34 -5.83
N PRO A 75 37.50 0.11 -7.08
CA PRO A 75 37.57 -1.22 -7.67
C PRO A 75 38.72 -2.05 -7.05
N LEU A 76 38.59 -3.37 -7.15
CA LEU A 76 39.54 -4.37 -6.65
C LEU A 76 41.00 -4.10 -7.03
N LYS A 77 41.23 -3.68 -8.28
CA LYS A 77 42.58 -3.37 -8.81
C LYS A 77 43.26 -2.16 -8.17
N GLU A 78 42.49 -1.23 -7.60
CA GLU A 78 42.99 0.00 -6.97
C GLU A 78 42.95 -0.07 -5.44
N LEU A 79 42.17 -1.01 -4.89
CA LEU A 79 41.95 -1.14 -3.46
C LEU A 79 43.18 -1.74 -2.75
N LYS A 80 43.85 -0.92 -1.95
CA LYS A 80 44.98 -1.30 -1.09
C LYS A 80 44.56 -1.37 0.38
N PHE A 81 45.11 -2.32 1.12
CA PHE A 81 44.86 -2.49 2.55
C PHE A 81 46.13 -2.93 3.29
N PRO A 82 46.28 -2.59 4.59
CA PRO A 82 47.40 -3.05 5.40
C PRO A 82 47.28 -4.56 5.63
N VAL A 83 48.35 -5.30 5.33
CA VAL A 83 48.40 -6.77 5.45
C VAL A 83 48.99 -7.21 6.80
N ASP A 84 49.78 -6.34 7.43
CA ASP A 84 50.46 -6.56 8.70
C ASP A 84 50.37 -5.32 9.60
N ASP A 85 50.76 -5.47 10.86
CA ASP A 85 50.82 -4.39 11.84
C ASP A 85 51.99 -3.42 11.55
N GLN A 86 52.90 -3.77 10.63
CA GLN A 86 54.01 -2.93 10.17
C GLN A 86 53.57 -1.93 9.07
N GLY A 87 52.33 -2.03 8.60
CA GLY A 87 51.73 -1.08 7.65
C GLY A 87 52.01 -1.40 6.18
N THR A 88 52.52 -2.59 5.85
CA THR A 88 52.73 -3.02 4.47
C THR A 88 51.40 -3.07 3.73
N LYS A 89 51.25 -2.22 2.70
CA LYS A 89 50.03 -2.14 1.89
C LYS A 89 50.16 -3.02 0.65
N LYS A 90 49.24 -3.96 0.46
CA LYS A 90 49.07 -4.71 -0.80
C LYS A 90 47.70 -4.45 -1.41
N THR A 91 47.59 -4.62 -2.71
CA THR A 91 46.28 -4.64 -3.36
C THR A 91 45.54 -5.93 -2.98
N VAL A 92 44.20 -5.91 -3.02
CA VAL A 92 43.42 -7.15 -2.83
C VAL A 92 43.78 -8.21 -3.87
N LEU A 93 44.08 -7.78 -5.09
CA LEU A 93 44.50 -8.64 -6.21
C LEU A 93 45.81 -9.39 -5.91
N ASP A 94 46.84 -8.67 -5.45
CA ASP A 94 48.15 -9.26 -5.14
C ASP A 94 48.05 -10.18 -3.92
N TYR A 95 47.34 -9.76 -2.88
CA TYR A 95 47.12 -10.57 -1.69
C TYR A 95 46.44 -11.91 -2.01
N PHE A 96 45.39 -11.90 -2.85
CA PHE A 96 44.71 -13.14 -3.23
C PHE A 96 45.58 -14.07 -4.10
N ARG A 97 46.42 -13.49 -4.97
CA ARG A 97 47.37 -14.26 -5.78
C ARG A 97 48.46 -14.89 -4.92
N GLU A 98 49.07 -14.13 -4.02
CA GLU A 98 50.19 -14.60 -3.21
C GLU A 98 49.75 -15.56 -2.10
N LYS A 99 48.67 -15.23 -1.37
CA LYS A 99 48.25 -15.99 -0.18
C LYS A 99 47.41 -17.22 -0.51
N TYR A 100 46.55 -17.14 -1.52
CA TYR A 100 45.59 -18.19 -1.84
C TYR A 100 45.81 -18.83 -3.22
N ASN A 101 46.82 -18.38 -3.98
CA ASN A 101 47.04 -18.78 -5.37
C ASN A 101 45.76 -18.63 -6.23
N TYR A 102 44.99 -17.55 -5.98
CA TYR A 102 43.70 -17.32 -6.62
C TYR A 102 43.76 -16.11 -7.56
N LYS A 103 43.48 -16.32 -8.85
CA LYS A 103 43.44 -15.26 -9.87
C LYS A 103 42.03 -14.71 -10.03
N LEU A 104 41.75 -13.59 -9.37
CA LEU A 104 40.49 -12.85 -9.50
C LEU A 104 40.29 -12.35 -10.93
N LYS A 105 39.08 -12.51 -11.46
CA LYS A 105 38.69 -12.11 -12.84
C LYS A 105 37.95 -10.77 -12.84
N LEU A 106 37.12 -10.52 -11.83
CA LEU A 106 36.28 -9.32 -11.73
C LEU A 106 37.04 -8.11 -11.15
N VAL A 107 38.18 -7.77 -11.74
CA VAL A 107 39.13 -6.79 -11.20
C VAL A 107 38.63 -5.35 -11.18
N SER A 108 37.62 -5.04 -12.01
CA SER A 108 36.94 -3.74 -12.11
C SER A 108 35.80 -3.58 -11.09
N TRP A 109 35.42 -4.65 -10.38
CA TRP A 109 34.33 -4.62 -9.41
C TRP A 109 34.83 -4.20 -8.03
N PRO A 110 33.95 -3.63 -7.18
CA PRO A 110 34.29 -3.32 -5.80
C PRO A 110 34.32 -4.58 -4.92
N CYS A 111 34.86 -4.44 -3.71
CA CYS A 111 34.78 -5.47 -2.67
C CYS A 111 33.56 -5.28 -1.78
N LEU A 112 33.06 -6.39 -1.22
CA LEU A 112 32.23 -6.34 -0.02
C LEU A 112 33.11 -5.98 1.18
N GLN A 113 32.57 -5.14 2.06
CA GLN A 113 33.24 -4.74 3.29
C GLN A 113 32.55 -5.42 4.49
N ALA A 114 33.35 -6.09 5.31
CA ALA A 114 32.99 -6.66 6.60
C ALA A 114 34.00 -6.19 7.68
N GLY A 115 33.90 -6.73 8.91
CA GLY A 115 34.79 -6.34 10.01
C GLY A 115 34.37 -5.05 10.73
N SER A 116 35.29 -4.39 11.43
CA SER A 116 35.06 -3.08 12.07
C SER A 116 35.71 -1.96 11.25
N ASP A 117 35.38 -0.70 11.55
CA ASP A 117 35.99 0.43 10.85
C ASP A 117 37.51 0.51 11.10
N ASN A 118 37.95 0.08 12.29
CA ASN A 118 39.37 0.01 12.66
C ASN A 118 40.09 -1.21 12.05
N LYS A 119 39.36 -2.26 11.67
CA LYS A 119 39.91 -3.49 11.06
C LYS A 119 38.99 -3.95 9.93
N PRO A 120 38.99 -3.24 8.79
CA PRO A 120 38.12 -3.57 7.68
C PRO A 120 38.55 -4.87 7.02
N ILE A 121 37.58 -5.67 6.60
CA ILE A 121 37.79 -6.91 5.85
C ILE A 121 37.22 -6.69 4.45
N TYR A 122 38.07 -6.82 3.44
CA TYR A 122 37.68 -6.69 2.04
C TYR A 122 37.54 -8.05 1.40
N LEU A 123 36.33 -8.35 0.91
CA LEU A 123 35.97 -9.63 0.33
C LEU A 123 35.56 -9.43 -1.14
N PRO A 124 36.35 -9.92 -2.11
CA PRO A 124 35.95 -9.91 -3.51
C PRO A 124 34.61 -10.66 -3.68
N MET A 125 33.66 -10.09 -4.42
CA MET A 125 32.35 -10.73 -4.63
C MET A 125 32.47 -12.12 -5.29
N GLU A 126 33.50 -12.33 -6.11
CA GLU A 126 33.80 -13.60 -6.82
C GLU A 126 34.04 -14.79 -5.89
N VAL A 127 34.37 -14.54 -4.62
CA VAL A 127 34.70 -15.59 -3.64
C VAL A 127 33.72 -15.61 -2.47
N CYS A 128 32.50 -15.11 -2.68
CA CYS A 128 31.47 -14.97 -1.65
C CYS A 128 30.15 -15.58 -2.11
N LYS A 129 29.54 -16.39 -1.24
CA LYS A 129 28.22 -17.00 -1.43
C LYS A 129 27.25 -16.53 -0.36
N ILE A 130 26.00 -16.25 -0.73
CA ILE A 130 24.96 -15.84 0.23
C ILE A 130 24.51 -17.05 1.05
N VAL A 131 24.56 -16.95 2.38
CA VAL A 131 24.15 -18.04 3.26
C VAL A 131 22.66 -18.33 3.13
N GLN A 132 22.28 -19.61 3.06
CA GLN A 132 20.88 -20.06 2.98
C GLN A 132 20.02 -19.66 4.18
N GLY A 133 18.70 -19.61 4.00
CA GLY A 133 17.74 -19.39 5.09
C GLY A 133 17.62 -17.96 5.59
N GLN A 134 18.20 -16.97 4.87
CA GLN A 134 18.10 -15.56 5.25
C GLN A 134 16.81 -14.93 4.69
N ARG A 135 15.93 -14.47 5.58
CA ARG A 135 14.66 -13.82 5.20
C ARG A 135 14.92 -12.50 4.46
N TYR A 136 14.15 -12.26 3.39
CA TYR A 136 14.12 -10.98 2.68
C TYR A 136 13.05 -10.07 3.30
N SER A 137 13.46 -9.07 4.08
CA SER A 137 12.55 -8.17 4.80
C SER A 137 12.21 -6.87 4.07
N LYS A 138 12.82 -6.63 2.90
CA LYS A 138 12.59 -5.40 2.12
C LYS A 138 11.36 -5.54 1.23
N LYS A 139 10.83 -4.40 0.77
CA LYS A 139 9.71 -4.38 -0.17
C LYS A 139 10.09 -5.09 -1.48
N LEU A 140 9.30 -6.09 -1.86
CA LEU A 140 9.44 -6.79 -3.12
C LEU A 140 9.01 -5.91 -4.30
N HIS A 141 9.58 -6.18 -5.47
CA HIS A 141 9.14 -5.56 -6.71
C HIS A 141 7.72 -6.03 -7.09
N GLU A 142 6.91 -5.21 -7.77
CA GLU A 142 5.50 -5.53 -8.09
C GLU A 142 5.32 -6.88 -8.80
N LYS A 143 6.24 -7.20 -9.73
CA LYS A 143 6.28 -8.52 -10.40
C LYS A 143 6.46 -9.67 -9.40
N GLN A 144 7.40 -9.54 -8.46
CA GLN A 144 7.65 -10.54 -7.42
C GLN A 144 6.46 -10.66 -6.47
N VAL A 145 5.83 -9.54 -6.09
CA VAL A 145 4.58 -9.55 -5.30
C VAL A 145 3.49 -10.30 -6.06
N THR A 146 3.35 -10.05 -7.36
CA THR A 146 2.34 -10.72 -8.20
C THR A 146 2.59 -12.23 -8.29
N GLU A 147 3.84 -12.65 -8.47
CA GLU A 147 4.21 -14.07 -8.49
C GLU A 147 3.98 -14.74 -7.14
N MET A 148 4.36 -14.08 -6.04
CA MET A 148 4.09 -14.55 -4.69
C MET A 148 2.58 -14.71 -4.44
N LEU A 149 1.78 -13.71 -4.81
CA LEU A 149 0.32 -13.77 -4.71
C LEU A 149 -0.25 -14.92 -5.54
N ARG A 150 0.18 -15.09 -6.80
CA ARG A 150 -0.27 -16.21 -7.64
C ARG A 150 0.01 -17.57 -7.02
N SER A 151 1.17 -17.73 -6.38
CA SER A 151 1.54 -18.98 -5.71
C SER A 151 0.72 -19.23 -4.43
N MET A 152 0.41 -18.15 -3.70
CA MET A 152 -0.27 -18.22 -2.40
C MET A 152 -1.80 -18.21 -2.48
N CYS A 153 -2.38 -17.67 -3.55
CA CYS A 153 -3.83 -17.63 -3.76
C CYS A 153 -4.36 -19.01 -4.16
N GLN A 154 -4.66 -19.82 -3.15
CA GLN A 154 -5.14 -21.18 -3.28
C GLN A 154 -6.63 -21.25 -2.97
N ARG A 155 -7.36 -22.14 -3.64
CA ARG A 155 -8.77 -22.38 -3.31
C ARG A 155 -8.89 -23.00 -1.91
N PRO A 156 -9.97 -22.76 -1.16
CA PRO A 156 -10.11 -23.25 0.22
C PRO A 156 -9.87 -24.75 0.39
N GLN A 157 -10.37 -25.59 -0.53
CA GLN A 157 -10.13 -27.05 -0.51
C GLN A 157 -8.63 -27.37 -0.62
N GLN A 158 -7.94 -26.79 -1.61
CA GLN A 158 -6.50 -27.01 -1.79
C GLN A 158 -5.65 -26.48 -0.62
N ARG A 159 -6.10 -25.42 0.06
CA ARG A 159 -5.42 -24.91 1.27
C ARG A 159 -5.63 -25.88 2.44
N ARG A 160 -6.86 -26.35 2.64
CA ARG A 160 -7.21 -27.37 3.64
C ARG A 160 -6.37 -28.64 3.46
N ASP A 161 -6.33 -29.17 2.25
CA ASP A 161 -5.63 -30.43 1.97
C ASP A 161 -4.13 -30.31 2.26
N ARG A 162 -3.52 -29.18 1.91
CA ARG A 162 -2.12 -28.90 2.25
C ARG A 162 -1.87 -28.75 3.74
N ILE A 163 -2.76 -28.10 4.50
CA ILE A 163 -2.63 -27.99 5.95
C ILE A 163 -2.64 -29.40 6.57
N LEU A 164 -3.56 -30.26 6.12
CA LEU A 164 -3.64 -31.65 6.57
C LEU A 164 -2.40 -32.46 6.16
N GLU A 165 -1.85 -32.23 4.97
CA GLU A 165 -0.61 -32.88 4.52
C GLU A 165 0.59 -32.45 5.38
N VAL A 166 0.72 -31.16 5.70
CA VAL A 166 1.78 -30.66 6.60
C VAL A 166 1.65 -31.26 7.99
N MET A 167 0.42 -31.38 8.51
CA MET A 167 0.15 -32.00 9.80
C MET A 167 0.58 -33.47 9.81
N LYS A 168 0.22 -34.24 8.78
CA LYS A 168 0.64 -35.64 8.62
C LYS A 168 2.16 -35.78 8.48
N CYS A 169 2.79 -34.91 7.69
CA CYS A 169 4.24 -34.92 7.50
C CYS A 169 4.99 -34.63 8.81
N ASN A 170 4.50 -33.70 9.63
CA ASN A 170 5.13 -33.38 10.91
C ASN A 170 5.00 -34.56 11.88
N ASN A 171 3.85 -35.24 11.90
CA ASN A 171 3.66 -36.40 12.77
C ASN A 171 4.46 -37.64 12.32
N ASN A 172 4.69 -37.81 11.01
CA ASN A 172 5.45 -38.95 10.48
C ASN A 172 6.98 -38.74 10.43
N LYS A 173 7.48 -37.51 10.56
CA LYS A 173 8.93 -37.20 10.48
C LYS A 173 9.64 -37.29 11.83
N ASN A 174 8.90 -37.30 12.92
CA ASN A 174 9.42 -37.63 14.22
C ASN A 174 9.46 -39.17 14.27
N GLY A 175 10.64 -39.75 14.11
CA GLY A 175 10.82 -41.17 14.48
C GLY A 175 10.50 -41.35 15.96
N ASP A 176 10.29 -42.60 16.39
CA ASP A 176 9.84 -43.03 17.73
C ASP A 176 10.63 -42.45 18.95
N GLU A 177 11.65 -41.61 18.75
CA GLU A 177 12.55 -41.10 19.79
C GLU A 177 12.34 -39.62 20.20
N ASP A 178 11.54 -38.80 19.49
CA ASP A 178 11.51 -37.32 19.70
C ASP A 178 10.10 -36.69 19.77
N HIS A 179 9.11 -37.39 20.36
CA HIS A 179 7.79 -36.82 20.59
C HIS A 179 7.71 -36.08 21.93
N VAL A 180 8.15 -34.81 21.94
CA VAL A 180 7.98 -33.90 23.08
C VAL A 180 6.52 -33.86 23.54
N GLU A 181 5.55 -34.05 22.64
CA GLU A 181 4.13 -34.10 23.01
C GLU A 181 3.80 -35.26 23.96
N ALA A 182 4.43 -36.43 23.74
CA ALA A 182 4.22 -37.62 24.55
C ALA A 182 4.78 -37.45 25.97
N ASP A 183 5.93 -36.78 26.13
CA ASP A 183 6.52 -36.46 27.44
C ASP A 183 5.59 -35.60 28.32
N PHE A 184 4.74 -34.78 27.69
CA PHE A 184 3.76 -33.93 28.36
C PHE A 184 2.34 -34.52 28.36
N GLY A 185 2.16 -35.75 27.86
CA GLY A 185 0.85 -36.41 27.77
C GLY A 185 -0.15 -35.68 26.85
N ILE A 186 0.35 -35.00 25.82
CA ILE A 186 -0.44 -34.24 24.85
C ILE A 186 -0.69 -35.12 23.62
N ASP A 187 -1.97 -35.30 23.27
CA ASP A 187 -2.39 -35.92 22.01
C ASP A 187 -3.07 -34.88 21.12
N ILE A 188 -2.71 -34.85 19.84
CA ILE A 188 -3.18 -33.86 18.86
C ILE A 188 -4.04 -34.57 17.82
N ALA A 189 -5.33 -34.23 17.81
CA ALA A 189 -6.28 -34.73 16.81
C ALA A 189 -5.85 -34.35 15.39
N GLN A 190 -5.93 -35.32 14.46
CA GLN A 190 -5.48 -35.15 13.06
C GLN A 190 -6.51 -34.47 12.15
N ASP A 191 -7.77 -34.39 12.61
CA ASP A 191 -8.87 -33.81 11.86
C ASP A 191 -9.09 -32.34 12.24
N LEU A 192 -9.59 -31.57 11.28
CA LEU A 192 -9.99 -30.19 11.55
C LEU A 192 -11.18 -30.15 12.52
N ALA A 193 -11.10 -29.25 13.50
CA ALA A 193 -12.21 -29.00 14.41
C ALA A 193 -13.47 -28.57 13.63
N LEU A 194 -14.57 -29.29 13.85
CA LEU A 194 -15.87 -28.96 13.27
C LEU A 194 -16.57 -27.91 14.13
N VAL A 195 -17.07 -26.87 13.47
CA VAL A 195 -17.80 -25.77 14.12
C VAL A 195 -19.11 -25.58 13.38
N GLU A 196 -20.21 -25.56 14.12
CA GLU A 196 -21.51 -25.18 13.60
C GLU A 196 -21.52 -23.69 13.25
N ALA A 197 -21.73 -23.38 11.98
CA ALA A 197 -21.83 -22.02 11.49
C ALA A 197 -23.27 -21.68 11.09
N ARG A 198 -23.62 -20.39 11.15
CA ARG A 198 -24.92 -19.89 10.70
C ARG A 198 -24.72 -18.96 9.51
N ILE A 199 -25.58 -19.11 8.50
CA ILE A 199 -25.64 -18.18 7.36
C ILE A 199 -26.67 -17.11 7.70
N LEU A 200 -26.19 -15.88 7.95
CA LEU A 200 -27.08 -14.76 8.24
C LEU A 200 -27.86 -14.34 6.98
N PRO A 201 -29.14 -13.94 7.11
CA PRO A 201 -29.93 -13.47 5.98
C PRO A 201 -29.30 -12.19 5.40
N THR A 202 -29.23 -12.12 4.08
CA THR A 202 -28.65 -10.94 3.42
C THR A 202 -29.60 -9.74 3.49
N PRO A 203 -29.14 -8.57 3.94
CA PRO A 203 -29.98 -7.38 3.98
C PRO A 203 -30.38 -6.93 2.57
N ALA A 204 -31.59 -6.39 2.45
CA ALA A 204 -32.01 -5.76 1.20
C ALA A 204 -31.44 -4.33 1.12
N LEU A 205 -30.99 -3.95 -0.06
CA LEU A 205 -30.49 -2.62 -0.36
C LEU A 205 -31.53 -1.83 -1.13
N LYS A 206 -31.79 -0.60 -0.72
CA LYS A 206 -32.69 0.36 -1.38
C LYS A 206 -31.91 1.28 -2.32
N TYR A 207 -32.51 1.55 -3.48
CA TYR A 207 -32.09 2.46 -4.53
C TYR A 207 -33.19 3.49 -4.82
N HIS A 208 -32.91 4.45 -5.70
CA HIS A 208 -33.85 5.50 -6.05
C HIS A 208 -35.03 4.97 -6.88
N GLU A 209 -36.22 5.54 -6.66
CA GLU A 209 -37.50 5.08 -7.24
C GLU A 209 -37.57 5.23 -8.76
N SER A 210 -36.80 6.17 -9.33
CA SER A 210 -36.70 6.37 -10.80
C SER A 210 -35.76 5.37 -11.51
N GLY A 211 -35.15 4.44 -10.78
CA GLY A 211 -34.49 3.27 -11.36
C GLY A 211 -35.51 2.18 -11.70
N MET A 212 -35.19 1.32 -12.66
CA MET A 212 -36.02 0.14 -12.97
C MET A 212 -36.03 -0.86 -11.80
N GLU A 213 -34.93 -0.95 -11.05
CA GLU A 213 -34.81 -1.74 -9.83
C GLU A 213 -34.61 -0.83 -8.62
N GLN A 214 -35.58 -0.84 -7.70
CA GLN A 214 -35.57 0.00 -6.49
C GLN A 214 -35.00 -0.72 -5.28
N THR A 215 -34.91 -2.05 -5.33
CA THR A 215 -34.39 -2.88 -4.25
C THR A 215 -33.62 -4.05 -4.83
N VAL A 216 -32.53 -4.43 -4.17
CA VAL A 216 -31.77 -5.64 -4.51
C VAL A 216 -31.37 -6.38 -3.24
N ARG A 217 -31.41 -7.71 -3.27
CA ARG A 217 -30.77 -8.55 -2.25
C ARG A 217 -29.48 -9.10 -2.84
N PRO A 218 -28.30 -8.74 -2.30
CA PRO A 218 -27.05 -9.30 -2.76
C PRO A 218 -27.04 -10.83 -2.73
N VAL A 219 -26.39 -11.45 -3.71
CA VAL A 219 -26.21 -12.90 -3.75
C VAL A 219 -24.74 -13.17 -3.51
N MET A 220 -24.42 -14.01 -2.51
CA MET A 220 -23.04 -14.26 -2.07
C MET A 220 -22.25 -12.96 -1.82
N GLY A 221 -22.92 -11.94 -1.27
CA GLY A 221 -22.33 -10.63 -0.98
C GLY A 221 -22.07 -9.74 -2.20
N GLN A 222 -22.59 -10.07 -3.38
CA GLN A 222 -22.35 -9.34 -4.62
C GLN A 222 -23.64 -8.80 -5.26
N TRP A 223 -23.54 -7.63 -5.88
CA TRP A 223 -24.56 -7.00 -6.72
C TRP A 223 -23.92 -5.96 -7.65
N ASN A 224 -24.69 -5.40 -8.57
CA ASN A 224 -24.23 -4.37 -9.51
C ASN A 224 -25.22 -3.20 -9.61
N MET A 225 -24.84 -2.15 -10.35
CA MET A 225 -25.63 -0.94 -10.58
C MET A 225 -26.55 -0.99 -11.80
N ILE A 226 -26.61 -2.12 -12.52
CA ILE A 226 -27.48 -2.26 -13.70
C ILE A 226 -28.93 -2.05 -13.24
N ASN A 227 -29.71 -1.30 -14.02
CA ASN A 227 -31.11 -0.96 -13.78
C ASN A 227 -31.38 -0.09 -12.53
N LYS A 228 -30.35 0.37 -11.82
CA LYS A 228 -30.47 1.07 -10.54
C LYS A 228 -29.98 2.51 -10.66
N LYS A 229 -30.57 3.40 -9.85
CA LYS A 229 -30.11 4.78 -9.67
C LYS A 229 -29.81 5.05 -8.20
N MET A 230 -28.76 5.80 -7.95
CA MET A 230 -28.26 6.11 -6.61
C MET A 230 -29.34 6.82 -5.78
N VAL A 231 -29.49 6.42 -4.50
CA VAL A 231 -30.52 6.94 -3.60
C VAL A 231 -30.53 8.47 -3.52
N THR A 232 -29.36 9.07 -3.34
CA THR A 232 -29.19 10.51 -3.37
C THR A 232 -28.10 10.80 -4.37
N ALA A 233 -28.50 11.04 -5.61
CA ALA A 233 -27.58 11.38 -6.66
C ALA A 233 -27.22 12.87 -6.59
N ALA A 234 -25.93 13.17 -6.55
CA ALA A 234 -25.43 14.53 -6.45
C ALA A 234 -25.47 15.26 -7.81
N ARG A 235 -25.45 16.59 -7.73
CA ARG A 235 -25.37 17.49 -8.88
C ARG A 235 -23.97 18.07 -9.03
N ILE A 236 -23.41 17.99 -10.24
CA ILE A 236 -22.09 18.51 -10.60
C ILE A 236 -22.25 19.45 -11.80
N ASP A 237 -22.36 20.73 -11.49
CA ASP A 237 -22.41 21.82 -12.48
C ASP A 237 -21.00 22.24 -12.93
N TYR A 238 -20.01 22.20 -12.02
CA TYR A 238 -18.68 22.76 -12.27
C TYR A 238 -17.61 21.68 -12.09
N TRP A 239 -17.11 21.16 -13.21
CA TRP A 239 -16.02 20.20 -13.22
C TRP A 239 -15.02 20.53 -14.32
N THR A 240 -13.80 20.01 -14.19
CA THR A 240 -12.81 20.00 -15.27
C THR A 240 -11.86 18.82 -15.12
N CYS A 241 -10.94 18.66 -16.06
CA CYS A 241 -9.94 17.60 -16.07
C CYS A 241 -8.53 18.16 -16.29
N ILE A 242 -7.57 17.60 -15.55
CA ILE A 242 -6.15 17.81 -15.78
C ILE A 242 -5.46 16.48 -16.08
N ASN A 243 -4.66 16.46 -17.16
CA ASN A 243 -3.94 15.29 -17.64
C ASN A 243 -2.44 15.42 -17.37
N PHE A 244 -1.90 14.56 -16.50
CA PHE A 244 -0.47 14.42 -16.24
C PHE A 244 0.17 13.24 -16.99
N SER A 245 -0.60 12.55 -17.83
CA SER A 245 -0.16 11.40 -18.63
C SER A 245 0.22 11.81 -20.05
N SER A 246 0.81 10.89 -20.81
CA SER A 246 1.14 11.08 -22.23
C SER A 246 -0.05 10.88 -23.18
N LEU A 247 -1.26 10.65 -22.66
CA LEU A 247 -2.45 10.43 -23.48
C LEU A 247 -2.82 11.67 -24.29
N HIS A 248 -3.24 11.46 -25.54
CA HIS A 248 -3.78 12.51 -26.39
C HIS A 248 -5.06 13.11 -25.82
N HIS A 249 -5.24 14.41 -26.02
CA HIS A 249 -6.39 15.19 -25.55
C HIS A 249 -7.75 14.56 -25.95
N ASN A 250 -7.87 14.04 -27.18
CA ASN A 250 -9.11 13.42 -27.66
C ASN A 250 -9.52 12.19 -26.85
N ALA A 251 -8.55 11.33 -26.48
CA ALA A 251 -8.82 10.15 -25.68
C ALA A 251 -9.29 10.53 -24.27
N VAL A 252 -8.64 11.52 -23.65
CA VAL A 252 -9.04 12.04 -22.34
C VAL A 252 -10.44 12.68 -22.39
N SER A 253 -10.71 13.47 -23.42
CA SER A 253 -12.01 14.10 -23.64
C SER A 253 -13.13 13.08 -23.81
N GLN A 254 -12.91 12.03 -24.61
CA GLN A 254 -13.85 10.93 -24.79
C GLN A 254 -14.11 10.16 -23.48
N PHE A 255 -13.05 9.89 -22.72
CA PHE A 255 -13.17 9.27 -21.41
C PHE A 255 -14.02 10.11 -20.45
N CYS A 256 -13.74 11.41 -20.33
CA CYS A 256 -14.50 12.31 -19.48
C CYS A 256 -15.99 12.33 -19.88
N ARG A 257 -16.30 12.41 -21.18
CA ARG A 257 -17.69 12.32 -21.66
C ARG A 257 -18.37 11.02 -21.25
N SER A 258 -17.70 9.88 -21.47
CA SER A 258 -18.22 8.55 -21.11
C SER A 258 -18.45 8.41 -19.60
N LEU A 259 -17.57 8.99 -18.79
CA LEU A 259 -17.72 9.01 -17.33
C LEU A 259 -18.90 9.87 -16.89
N ILE A 260 -19.06 11.07 -17.45
CA ILE A 260 -20.19 11.96 -17.16
C ILE A 260 -21.52 11.31 -17.58
N GLU A 261 -21.55 10.63 -18.72
CA GLU A 261 -22.73 9.86 -19.16
C GLU A 261 -23.05 8.70 -18.21
N MET A 262 -22.03 7.99 -17.71
CA MET A 262 -22.21 6.94 -16.71
C MET A 262 -22.72 7.50 -15.37
N CYS A 263 -22.23 8.68 -14.94
CA CYS A 263 -22.77 9.38 -13.77
C CYS A 263 -24.27 9.67 -13.94
N SER A 264 -24.68 10.17 -15.11
CA SER A 264 -26.08 10.41 -15.45
C SER A 264 -26.91 9.13 -15.47
N THR A 265 -26.37 8.04 -16.03
CA THR A 265 -27.01 6.70 -16.02
C THR A 265 -27.27 6.23 -14.59
N CYS A 266 -26.33 6.48 -13.68
CA CYS A 266 -26.47 6.18 -12.25
C CYS A 266 -27.38 7.17 -11.49
N GLY A 267 -27.96 8.17 -12.16
CA GLY A 267 -28.92 9.12 -11.61
C GLY A 267 -28.37 10.50 -11.25
N MET A 268 -27.07 10.75 -11.40
CA MET A 268 -26.47 12.06 -11.12
C MET A 268 -26.86 13.11 -12.16
N VAL A 269 -26.83 14.37 -11.79
CA VAL A 269 -27.00 15.48 -12.74
C VAL A 269 -25.65 16.13 -12.96
N CYS A 270 -25.07 15.94 -14.13
CA CYS A 270 -23.74 16.46 -14.45
C CYS A 270 -23.79 17.35 -15.70
N ASN A 271 -23.14 18.51 -15.65
CA ASN A 271 -22.95 19.33 -16.84
C ASN A 271 -22.10 18.58 -17.86
N ARG A 272 -22.53 18.57 -19.12
CA ARG A 272 -21.86 17.80 -20.19
C ARG A 272 -20.46 18.31 -20.50
N ASN A 273 -20.28 19.62 -20.44
CA ASN A 273 -19.01 20.29 -20.75
C ASN A 273 -18.31 20.73 -19.46
N PRO A 274 -16.97 20.69 -19.42
CA PRO A 274 -16.22 21.21 -18.29
C PRO A 274 -16.30 22.74 -18.25
N ILE A 275 -16.10 23.33 -17.06
CA ILE A 275 -16.15 24.79 -16.86
C ILE A 275 -14.99 25.52 -17.53
N ILE A 276 -13.85 24.83 -17.67
CA ILE A 276 -12.67 25.25 -18.43
C ILE A 276 -12.17 24.05 -19.25
N ASP A 277 -11.46 24.31 -20.36
CA ASP A 277 -10.91 23.27 -21.22
C ASP A 277 -9.98 22.31 -20.47
N ILE A 278 -9.96 21.05 -20.93
CA ILE A 278 -9.11 20.01 -20.36
C ILE A 278 -7.64 20.38 -20.57
N ARG A 279 -6.88 20.47 -19.48
CA ARG A 279 -5.47 20.89 -19.51
C ARG A 279 -4.55 19.69 -19.48
N ALA A 280 -3.44 19.76 -20.22
CA ALA A 280 -2.31 18.84 -20.07
C ALA A 280 -1.19 19.55 -19.30
N ALA A 281 -0.51 18.83 -18.41
CA ALA A 281 0.60 19.34 -17.63
C ALA A 281 1.66 18.24 -17.41
N HIS A 282 2.91 18.65 -17.20
CA HIS A 282 3.97 17.72 -16.82
C HIS A 282 4.00 17.54 -15.30
N SER A 283 4.46 16.38 -14.82
CA SER A 283 4.57 16.11 -13.37
C SER A 283 5.50 17.08 -12.64
N GLY A 284 6.48 17.67 -13.34
CA GLY A 284 7.38 18.68 -12.77
C GLY A 284 6.71 20.02 -12.45
N THR A 285 5.58 20.35 -13.07
CA THR A 285 4.84 21.61 -12.87
C THR A 285 3.53 21.41 -12.10
N LEU A 286 3.42 20.30 -11.36
CA LEU A 286 2.20 19.84 -10.72
C LEU A 286 1.53 20.89 -9.83
N PHE A 287 2.32 21.60 -9.02
CA PHE A 287 1.81 22.57 -8.07
C PHE A 287 1.16 23.77 -8.79
N ASP A 288 1.89 24.36 -9.73
CA ASP A 288 1.41 25.50 -10.52
C ASP A 288 0.21 25.09 -11.37
N ALA A 289 0.25 23.90 -11.98
CA ALA A 289 -0.84 23.42 -12.82
C ALA A 289 -2.16 23.23 -12.03
N LEU A 290 -2.11 22.78 -10.77
CA LEU A 290 -3.31 22.66 -9.92
C LEU A 290 -3.83 24.04 -9.48
N ARG A 291 -2.94 24.98 -9.14
CA ARG A 291 -3.32 26.36 -8.81
C ARG A 291 -3.92 27.09 -10.01
N ASP A 292 -3.37 26.88 -11.20
CA ASP A 292 -3.90 27.41 -12.45
C ASP A 292 -5.31 26.90 -12.72
N VAL A 293 -5.55 25.59 -12.53
CA VAL A 293 -6.91 25.02 -12.68
C VAL A 293 -7.90 25.70 -11.75
N GLN A 294 -7.55 25.93 -10.49
CA GLN A 294 -8.41 26.66 -9.55
C GLN A 294 -8.66 28.10 -10.05
N LYS A 295 -7.58 28.84 -10.31
CA LYS A 295 -7.63 30.25 -10.75
C LYS A 295 -8.49 30.44 -12.00
N TYR A 296 -8.29 29.61 -13.02
CA TYR A 296 -9.06 29.69 -14.26
C TYR A 296 -10.52 29.27 -14.06
N SER A 297 -10.79 28.28 -13.19
CA SER A 297 -12.16 27.89 -12.84
C SER A 297 -12.89 29.03 -12.12
N ASP A 298 -12.25 29.67 -11.15
CA ASP A 298 -12.82 30.78 -10.39
C ASP A 298 -13.11 31.99 -11.30
N ALA A 299 -12.18 32.29 -12.21
CA ALA A 299 -12.38 33.34 -13.22
C ALA A 299 -13.56 33.02 -14.15
N ALA A 300 -13.65 31.79 -14.66
CA ALA A 300 -14.75 31.36 -15.53
C ALA A 300 -16.11 31.43 -14.82
N LEU A 301 -16.18 31.01 -13.55
CA LEU A 301 -17.38 31.12 -12.73
C LEU A 301 -17.78 32.59 -12.48
N ALA A 302 -16.81 33.45 -12.18
CA ALA A 302 -17.06 34.88 -12.01
C ALA A 302 -17.60 35.53 -13.30
N HIS A 303 -17.05 35.18 -14.47
CA HIS A 303 -17.54 35.65 -15.77
C HIS A 303 -18.97 35.18 -16.08
N GLN A 304 -19.38 34.01 -15.60
CA GLN A 304 -20.75 33.50 -15.72
C GLN A 304 -21.71 34.06 -14.65
N GLY A 305 -21.29 35.05 -13.85
CA GLY A 305 -22.11 35.65 -12.79
C GLY A 305 -22.26 34.78 -11.54
N MET A 306 -21.54 33.66 -11.45
CA MET A 306 -21.63 32.68 -10.36
C MET A 306 -20.68 33.04 -9.20
N LYS A 307 -20.79 34.26 -8.66
CA LYS A 307 -19.94 34.72 -7.54
C LYS A 307 -20.11 33.82 -6.32
N GLY A 308 -18.98 33.40 -5.73
CA GLY A 308 -18.94 32.53 -4.54
C GLY A 308 -19.17 31.04 -4.83
N LYS A 309 -19.32 30.62 -6.09
CA LYS A 309 -19.24 29.21 -6.47
C LYS A 309 -17.78 28.80 -6.68
N GLN A 310 -17.50 27.50 -6.51
CA GLN A 310 -16.18 26.92 -6.70
C GLN A 310 -16.29 25.62 -7.52
N LEU A 311 -15.15 25.18 -8.06
CA LEU A 311 -15.03 23.89 -8.74
C LEU A 311 -15.51 22.74 -7.82
N GLN A 312 -16.47 21.93 -8.30
CA GLN A 312 -17.06 20.83 -7.53
C GLN A 312 -16.31 19.51 -7.73
N LEU A 313 -15.70 19.29 -8.91
CA LEU A 313 -14.95 18.07 -9.21
C LEU A 313 -13.76 18.36 -10.13
N LEU A 314 -12.59 17.88 -9.74
CA LEU A 314 -11.40 17.80 -10.59
C LEU A 314 -11.11 16.34 -10.95
N ILE A 315 -11.23 15.99 -12.22
CA ILE A 315 -10.77 14.71 -12.75
C ILE A 315 -9.26 14.83 -13.03
N VAL A 316 -8.48 13.87 -12.56
CA VAL A 316 -7.01 13.91 -12.69
C VAL A 316 -6.55 12.62 -13.37
N ILE A 317 -5.95 12.74 -14.55
CA ILE A 317 -5.36 11.59 -15.25
C ILE A 317 -3.89 11.46 -14.86
N LEU A 318 -3.52 10.29 -14.34
CA LEU A 318 -2.19 9.99 -13.83
C LEU A 318 -1.44 9.04 -14.78
N PRO A 319 -0.12 9.22 -14.94
CA PRO A 319 0.73 8.20 -15.57
C PRO A 319 0.81 6.95 -14.67
N ASP A 320 1.10 5.79 -15.25
CA ASP A 320 1.09 4.52 -14.47
C ASP A 320 2.26 4.39 -13.49
N ALA A 321 3.38 5.07 -13.75
CA ALA A 321 4.66 4.85 -13.04
C ALA A 321 5.08 5.99 -12.09
N ASN A 322 4.36 7.13 -12.05
CA ASN A 322 4.78 8.25 -11.20
C ASN A 322 3.94 8.34 -9.93
N ASN A 323 4.61 8.41 -8.77
CA ASN A 323 3.98 8.56 -7.46
C ASN A 323 3.58 10.02 -7.14
N ILE A 324 2.89 10.68 -8.08
CA ILE A 324 2.38 12.06 -7.88
C ILE A 324 1.02 12.09 -7.17
N TYR A 325 0.38 10.93 -6.99
CA TYR A 325 -0.95 10.79 -6.38
C TYR A 325 -1.01 11.43 -4.99
N GLY A 326 -0.03 11.15 -4.12
CA GLY A 326 0.00 11.66 -2.75
C GLY A 326 0.05 13.19 -2.71
N THR A 327 0.91 13.79 -3.54
CA THR A 327 1.05 15.24 -3.65
C THR A 327 -0.22 15.92 -4.16
N ILE A 328 -0.86 15.35 -5.20
CA ILE A 328 -2.13 15.87 -5.74
C ILE A 328 -3.21 15.83 -4.66
N LYS A 329 -3.29 14.72 -3.93
CA LYS A 329 -4.28 14.56 -2.85
C LYS A 329 -4.08 15.56 -1.74
N ARG A 330 -2.84 15.71 -1.25
CA ARG A 330 -2.49 16.72 -0.26
C ARG A 330 -2.93 18.11 -0.72
N ILE A 331 -2.46 18.58 -1.88
CA ILE A 331 -2.75 19.93 -2.38
C ILE A 331 -4.26 20.15 -2.55
N CYS A 332 -4.97 19.22 -3.20
CA CYS A 332 -6.42 19.35 -3.41
C CYS A 332 -7.21 19.38 -2.10
N GLU A 333 -6.87 18.52 -1.14
CA GLU A 333 -7.67 18.31 0.07
C GLU A 333 -7.28 19.26 1.22
N THR A 334 -6.03 19.76 1.27
CA THR A 334 -5.55 20.63 2.35
C THR A 334 -5.34 22.08 1.95
N GLU A 335 -4.95 22.37 0.71
CA GLU A 335 -4.63 23.75 0.27
C GLU A 335 -5.76 24.34 -0.57
N LEU A 336 -6.28 23.60 -1.55
CA LEU A 336 -7.24 24.14 -2.53
C LEU A 336 -8.71 23.87 -2.18
N GLY A 337 -9.00 22.88 -1.33
CA GLY A 337 -10.37 22.49 -0.99
C GLY A 337 -11.19 21.88 -2.15
N ILE A 338 -10.50 21.36 -3.17
CA ILE A 338 -11.08 20.79 -4.40
C ILE A 338 -11.28 19.29 -4.24
N VAL A 339 -12.47 18.80 -4.56
CA VAL A 339 -12.74 17.36 -4.61
C VAL A 339 -12.10 16.77 -5.86
N SER A 340 -11.18 15.81 -5.68
CA SER A 340 -10.45 15.20 -6.79
C SER A 340 -10.76 13.71 -7.00
N GLN A 341 -10.86 13.30 -8.26
CA GLN A 341 -10.95 11.91 -8.71
C GLN A 341 -9.79 11.58 -9.64
N CYS A 342 -8.82 10.82 -9.14
CA CYS A 342 -7.65 10.38 -9.90
C CYS A 342 -7.94 9.08 -10.67
N CYS A 343 -7.46 9.00 -11.91
CA CYS A 343 -7.61 7.85 -12.79
C CYS A 343 -6.26 7.51 -13.44
N LEU A 344 -5.85 6.24 -13.40
CA LEU A 344 -4.61 5.79 -14.07
C LEU A 344 -4.83 5.71 -15.59
N GLN A 345 -3.83 6.13 -16.37
CA GLN A 345 -3.89 6.15 -17.84
C GLN A 345 -4.26 4.77 -18.44
N LYS A 346 -3.80 3.65 -17.86
CA LYS A 346 -4.13 2.30 -18.33
C LYS A 346 -5.63 1.97 -18.32
N ASN A 347 -6.42 2.66 -17.50
CA ASN A 347 -7.87 2.46 -17.42
C ASN A 347 -8.67 3.45 -18.29
N ILE A 348 -7.98 4.34 -19.01
CA ILE A 348 -8.59 5.37 -19.87
C ILE A 348 -8.77 4.82 -21.29
N PHE A 349 -7.84 3.97 -21.72
CA PHE A 349 -7.92 3.30 -23.01
C PHE A 349 -9.00 2.20 -22.95
N ASN A 350 -10.09 2.40 -23.70
CA ASN A 350 -11.27 1.53 -23.71
C ASN A 350 -11.88 1.26 -22.31
N PRO A 351 -12.50 2.28 -21.69
CA PRO A 351 -12.98 2.17 -20.32
C PRO A 351 -14.15 1.18 -20.24
N LYS A 352 -13.96 0.09 -19.48
CA LYS A 352 -15.02 -0.90 -19.25
C LYS A 352 -16.21 -0.22 -18.54
N PRO A 353 -17.48 -0.52 -18.89
CA PRO A 353 -18.65 0.06 -18.22
C PRO A 353 -18.64 -0.12 -16.69
N GLN A 354 -18.20 -1.29 -16.20
CA GLN A 354 -18.05 -1.55 -14.77
C GLN A 354 -17.05 -0.60 -14.09
N TYR A 355 -15.96 -0.24 -14.76
CA TYR A 355 -14.98 0.71 -14.23
C TYR A 355 -15.59 2.11 -14.11
N LEU A 356 -16.29 2.57 -15.15
CA LEU A 356 -16.98 3.86 -15.12
C LEU A 356 -18.06 3.91 -14.05
N SER A 357 -18.84 2.83 -13.88
CA SER A 357 -19.86 2.74 -12.83
C SER A 357 -19.23 2.82 -11.44
N ASN A 358 -18.13 2.10 -11.21
CA ASN A 358 -17.39 2.17 -9.95
C ASN A 358 -16.80 3.58 -9.70
N LEU A 359 -16.34 4.29 -10.74
CA LEU A 359 -15.91 5.68 -10.62
C LEU A 359 -17.07 6.61 -10.28
N ALA A 360 -18.22 6.46 -10.93
CA ALA A 360 -19.42 7.24 -10.64
C ALA A 360 -19.85 7.08 -9.17
N LEU A 361 -19.83 5.85 -8.64
CA LEU A 361 -20.10 5.57 -7.23
C LEU A 361 -19.16 6.34 -6.28
N LYS A 362 -17.87 6.41 -6.61
CA LYS A 362 -16.88 7.16 -5.81
C LYS A 362 -17.09 8.67 -5.92
N ILE A 363 -17.39 9.17 -7.11
CA ILE A 363 -17.63 10.59 -7.34
C ILE A 363 -18.87 11.03 -6.58
N ASN A 364 -19.98 10.29 -6.67
CA ASN A 364 -21.23 10.66 -6.01
C ASN A 364 -21.07 10.86 -4.50
N VAL A 365 -20.43 9.91 -3.82
CA VAL A 365 -20.13 10.03 -2.37
C VAL A 365 -19.22 11.23 -2.11
N LYS A 366 -18.21 11.43 -2.97
CA LYS A 366 -17.27 12.55 -2.82
C LYS A 366 -17.89 13.94 -2.89
N VAL A 367 -18.92 14.09 -3.70
CA VAL A 367 -19.67 15.35 -3.84
C VAL A 367 -20.93 15.40 -2.95
N GLY A 368 -21.05 14.48 -1.99
CA GLY A 368 -22.05 14.51 -0.91
C GLY A 368 -23.31 13.65 -1.12
N GLY A 369 -23.36 12.87 -2.20
CA GLY A 369 -24.44 11.93 -2.50
C GLY A 369 -24.39 10.64 -1.68
N ARG A 370 -25.44 9.82 -1.83
CA ARG A 370 -25.58 8.48 -1.22
C ARG A 370 -25.87 7.48 -2.32
N ASN A 371 -25.07 6.43 -2.41
CA ASN A 371 -25.22 5.41 -3.45
C ASN A 371 -26.38 4.46 -3.15
N THR A 372 -26.38 3.91 -1.93
CA THR A 372 -27.28 2.87 -1.44
C THR A 372 -27.64 3.09 0.01
N MET A 373 -28.75 2.52 0.45
CA MET A 373 -29.12 2.43 1.86
C MET A 373 -29.62 1.02 2.15
N LEU A 374 -29.61 0.63 3.43
CA LEU A 374 -30.35 -0.55 3.85
C LEU A 374 -31.85 -0.28 3.70
N LYS A 375 -32.60 -1.25 3.17
CA LYS A 375 -34.06 -1.15 3.08
C LYS A 375 -34.68 -1.12 4.46
N ASP A 376 -34.18 -1.98 5.33
CA ASP A 376 -34.61 -2.11 6.71
C ASP A 376 -33.57 -1.41 7.59
N SER A 377 -34.00 -0.51 8.46
CA SER A 377 -33.10 0.21 9.37
C SER A 377 -32.33 -0.76 10.27
N ILE A 378 -31.11 -0.38 10.66
CA ILE A 378 -30.32 -1.19 11.59
C ILE A 378 -31.07 -1.28 12.93
N ASN A 379 -31.49 -2.50 13.29
CA ASN A 379 -32.19 -2.75 14.53
C ASN A 379 -31.18 -3.10 15.63
N ILE A 380 -30.61 -2.08 16.28
CA ILE A 380 -29.62 -2.25 17.35
C ILE A 380 -30.28 -2.73 18.64
N GLN A 381 -31.49 -2.25 18.92
CA GLN A 381 -32.33 -2.70 20.03
C GLN A 381 -33.78 -2.84 19.57
N PRO A 382 -34.32 -4.07 19.50
CA PRO A 382 -35.69 -4.31 19.08
C PRO A 382 -36.69 -3.49 19.89
N GLY A 383 -37.46 -2.63 19.22
CA GLY A 383 -38.51 -1.80 19.84
C GLY A 383 -38.07 -0.42 20.31
N GLN A 384 -36.78 -0.06 20.21
CA GLN A 384 -36.29 1.27 20.57
C GLN A 384 -35.57 1.94 19.39
N ASN A 385 -36.15 3.00 18.84
CA ASN A 385 -35.51 3.84 17.82
C ASN A 385 -34.65 4.93 18.48
N VAL A 386 -33.58 4.52 19.15
CA VAL A 386 -32.64 5.45 19.80
C VAL A 386 -31.61 5.94 18.78
N PRO A 387 -31.42 7.27 18.62
CA PRO A 387 -30.35 7.81 17.78
C PRO A 387 -29.00 7.20 18.15
N THR A 388 -28.44 6.43 17.20
CA THR A 388 -27.20 5.68 17.44
C THR A 388 -26.10 6.14 16.48
N ILE A 389 -24.89 6.27 17.01
CA ILE A 389 -23.68 6.59 16.23
C ILE A 389 -22.78 5.37 16.16
N ILE A 390 -22.30 5.06 14.94
CA ILE A 390 -21.35 3.97 14.69
C ILE A 390 -19.98 4.58 14.44
N PHE A 391 -19.00 4.16 15.24
CA PHE A 391 -17.60 4.51 15.06
C PHE A 391 -16.83 3.39 14.36
N GLY A 392 -15.83 3.77 13.58
CA GLY A 392 -14.75 2.89 13.13
C GLY A 392 -13.42 3.55 13.44
N ALA A 393 -12.43 2.77 13.87
CA ALA A 393 -11.12 3.29 14.20
C ALA A 393 -10.05 2.33 13.67
N ASP A 394 -8.93 2.89 13.19
CA ASP A 394 -7.81 2.14 12.65
C ASP A 394 -6.50 2.92 12.87
N VAL A 395 -5.39 2.20 13.00
CA VAL A 395 -4.05 2.78 13.07
C VAL A 395 -3.20 2.21 11.94
N SER A 396 -2.60 3.11 11.15
CA SER A 396 -1.68 2.75 10.09
C SER A 396 -0.24 3.03 10.51
N HIS A 397 0.58 1.98 10.51
CA HIS A 397 2.01 2.10 10.81
C HIS A 397 2.87 2.33 9.56
N PRO A 398 4.08 2.90 9.73
CA PRO A 398 5.09 2.94 8.68
C PRO A 398 5.46 1.54 8.16
N PRO A 399 6.00 1.45 6.93
CA PRO A 399 6.47 0.18 6.38
C PRO A 399 7.68 -0.37 7.17
N PRO A 400 7.94 -1.69 7.12
CA PRO A 400 9.08 -2.29 7.82
C PRO A 400 10.42 -1.64 7.45
N GLY A 401 11.21 -1.29 8.45
CA GLY A 401 12.53 -0.66 8.32
C GLY A 401 12.52 0.87 8.21
N ASP A 402 11.37 1.51 8.35
CA ASP A 402 11.27 2.93 8.66
C ASP A 402 11.13 3.10 10.17
N ASP A 403 12.20 3.49 10.85
CA ASP A 403 12.25 3.60 12.31
C ASP A 403 11.92 5.02 12.80
N SER A 404 11.43 5.89 11.91
CA SER A 404 11.33 7.34 12.16
C SER A 404 9.95 7.93 11.92
N SER A 405 9.20 7.38 10.96
CA SER A 405 7.86 7.88 10.66
C SER A 405 6.88 7.57 11.80
N SER A 406 5.97 8.50 12.05
CA SER A 406 4.90 8.34 13.02
C SER A 406 3.83 7.36 12.54
N SER A 407 3.05 6.81 13.48
CA SER A 407 1.80 6.10 13.15
C SER A 407 0.68 7.11 12.94
N ILE A 408 -0.31 6.76 12.12
CA ILE A 408 -1.48 7.62 11.89
C ILE A 408 -2.74 6.90 12.35
N ALA A 409 -3.43 7.47 13.34
CA ALA A 409 -4.76 7.01 13.74
C ALA A 409 -5.84 7.70 12.92
N ALA A 410 -6.89 6.96 12.57
CA ALA A 410 -8.08 7.46 11.90
C ALA A 410 -9.34 7.00 12.64
N VAL A 411 -10.24 7.93 12.94
CA VAL A 411 -11.54 7.65 13.57
C VAL A 411 -12.64 8.19 12.69
N VAL A 412 -13.54 7.32 12.25
CA VAL A 412 -14.74 7.66 11.49
C VAL A 412 -16.00 7.54 12.33
N ALA A 413 -17.00 8.36 12.05
CA ALA A 413 -18.29 8.32 12.74
C ALA A 413 -19.45 8.53 11.77
N SER A 414 -20.52 7.73 11.90
CA SER A 414 -21.76 7.88 11.12
C SER A 414 -22.48 9.17 11.47
N MET A 415 -23.07 9.85 10.48
CA MET A 415 -23.65 11.19 10.64
C MET A 415 -25.13 11.30 10.29
N ASP A 416 -25.77 10.20 9.92
CA ASP A 416 -27.14 10.17 9.43
C ASP A 416 -27.86 8.92 9.93
N TRP A 417 -28.05 8.83 11.24
CA TRP A 417 -28.98 7.85 11.79
C TRP A 417 -30.41 8.14 11.30
N PRO A 418 -31.19 7.13 10.87
CA PRO A 418 -30.91 5.68 10.91
C PRO A 418 -30.28 5.09 9.64
N GLU A 419 -29.98 5.89 8.62
CA GLU A 419 -29.47 5.39 7.34
C GLU A 419 -28.02 4.87 7.41
N VAL A 420 -27.20 5.45 8.30
CA VAL A 420 -25.80 5.09 8.56
C VAL A 420 -25.00 4.96 7.24
N SER A 421 -25.14 5.97 6.38
CA SER A 421 -24.58 5.99 5.02
C SER A 421 -23.51 7.08 4.82
N LYS A 422 -23.48 8.07 5.71
CA LYS A 422 -22.52 9.18 5.68
C LYS A 422 -21.60 9.09 6.88
N TYR A 423 -20.30 9.20 6.61
CA TYR A 423 -19.27 9.19 7.64
C TYR A 423 -18.41 10.45 7.54
N ARG A 424 -17.94 10.94 8.68
CA ARG A 424 -16.80 11.87 8.74
C ARG A 424 -15.62 11.18 9.39
N CYS A 425 -14.43 11.63 9.05
CA CYS A 425 -13.18 11.13 9.61
C CYS A 425 -12.45 12.24 10.35
N ARG A 426 -11.74 11.86 11.41
CA ARG A 426 -10.63 12.61 12.00
C ARG A 426 -9.39 11.74 11.93
N ILE A 427 -8.25 12.37 11.67
CA ILE A 427 -6.95 11.73 11.68
C ILE A 427 -6.06 12.40 12.71
N SER A 428 -5.18 11.63 13.34
CA SER A 428 -4.21 12.13 14.32
C SER A 428 -2.89 11.40 14.15
N GLU A 429 -1.79 12.14 14.27
CA GLU A 429 -0.44 11.58 14.28
C GLU A 429 -0.11 11.12 15.70
N GLN A 430 0.52 9.96 15.83
CA GLN A 430 0.92 9.38 17.11
C GLN A 430 2.27 8.68 17.00
N PRO A 431 2.96 8.42 18.13
CA PRO A 431 4.26 7.79 18.16
C PRO A 431 4.44 6.53 17.27
N HIS A 432 5.70 6.31 16.92
CA HIS A 432 6.12 5.21 16.06
C HIS A 432 5.68 3.84 16.62
N HIS A 433 5.01 3.04 15.78
CA HIS A 433 4.46 1.71 16.12
C HIS A 433 3.55 1.63 17.35
N GLN A 434 2.87 2.72 17.70
CA GLN A 434 1.87 2.70 18.76
C GLN A 434 0.50 2.31 18.22
N GLU A 435 -0.11 1.27 18.77
CA GLU A 435 -1.44 0.77 18.36
C GLU A 435 -2.58 1.48 19.11
N ILE A 436 -2.37 1.81 20.39
CA ILE A 436 -3.38 2.51 21.20
C ILE A 436 -3.54 3.94 20.67
N ILE A 437 -4.76 4.32 20.30
CA ILE A 437 -5.07 5.67 19.83
C ILE A 437 -5.03 6.65 21.00
N GLU A 438 -3.92 7.38 21.14
CA GLU A 438 -3.71 8.32 22.24
C GLU A 438 -4.71 9.47 22.27
N ASP A 439 -5.14 9.92 21.09
CA ASP A 439 -6.07 11.04 20.94
C ASP A 439 -7.54 10.61 20.83
N LEU A 440 -7.87 9.35 21.13
CA LEU A 440 -9.23 8.85 20.97
C LEU A 440 -10.22 9.67 21.81
N TYR A 441 -9.87 9.84 23.08
CA TYR A 441 -10.58 10.65 24.07
C TYR A 441 -9.57 11.27 25.02
N LYS A 442 -9.72 12.56 25.30
CA LYS A 442 -8.84 13.29 26.22
C LYS A 442 -9.66 14.09 27.21
N GLU A 443 -9.16 14.22 28.42
CA GLU A 443 -9.65 15.16 29.42
C GLU A 443 -8.53 16.14 29.73
N GLN A 444 -8.82 17.44 29.64
CA GLN A 444 -7.86 18.51 29.92
C GLN A 444 -8.49 19.47 30.90
N MET A 445 -7.75 19.81 31.96
CA MET A 445 -8.19 20.82 32.92
C MET A 445 -7.95 22.21 32.32
N ASP A 446 -9.03 22.92 32.01
CA ASP A 446 -9.01 24.31 31.59
C ASP A 446 -9.19 25.22 32.82
N HIS A 447 -8.34 26.23 32.94
CA HIS A 447 -8.31 27.12 34.10
C HIS A 447 -9.60 27.94 34.27
N GLN A 448 -10.41 28.11 33.21
CA GLN A 448 -11.66 28.86 33.24
C GLN A 448 -12.90 27.96 33.10
N LYS A 449 -12.79 26.84 32.38
CA LYS A 449 -13.92 25.96 32.03
C LYS A 449 -13.95 24.64 32.82
N GLY A 450 -12.98 24.39 33.70
CA GLY A 450 -12.87 23.13 34.44
C GLY A 450 -12.44 21.98 33.52
N VAL A 451 -12.95 20.77 33.76
CA VAL A 451 -12.60 19.60 32.93
C VAL A 451 -13.22 19.74 31.54
N VAL A 452 -12.37 19.90 30.53
CA VAL A 452 -12.73 19.92 29.12
C VAL A 452 -12.46 18.55 28.51
N HIS A 453 -13.52 17.90 28.05
CA HIS A 453 -13.42 16.65 27.33
C HIS A 453 -13.20 16.92 25.83
N GLY A 454 -12.13 16.36 25.28
CA GLY A 454 -11.69 16.45 23.89
C GLY A 454 -11.45 15.08 23.26
N GLY A 455 -10.55 15.06 22.27
CA GLY A 455 -10.21 13.87 21.49
C GLY A 455 -11.07 13.66 20.25
N MET A 456 -10.62 12.72 19.42
CA MET A 456 -11.13 12.45 18.08
C MET A 456 -12.62 12.13 18.06
N ILE A 457 -13.15 11.37 19.04
CA ILE A 457 -14.57 10.99 19.09
C ILE A 457 -15.51 12.18 19.33
N ARG A 458 -15.04 13.25 19.98
CA ARG A 458 -15.82 14.48 20.19
C ARG A 458 -15.64 15.45 19.02
N GLN A 459 -14.40 15.57 18.52
CA GLN A 459 -14.07 16.43 17.39
C GLN A 459 -14.69 15.98 16.06
N VAL A 460 -14.91 14.67 15.88
CA VAL A 460 -15.59 14.16 14.68
C VAL A 460 -17.07 14.55 14.67
N LYS A 461 -17.71 14.65 15.86
CA LYS A 461 -19.11 15.08 16.02
C LYS A 461 -19.29 16.60 15.87
N ASN A 462 -18.37 17.39 16.42
CA ASN A 462 -18.54 18.84 16.51
C ASN A 462 -18.19 19.55 15.17
N ASN A 463 -19.11 20.41 14.73
CA ASN A 463 -19.06 21.17 13.47
C ASN A 463 -18.07 22.36 13.47
N ALA A 464 -17.12 22.43 14.41
CA ALA A 464 -16.24 23.59 14.57
C ALA A 464 -15.28 23.72 13.37
N SER A 465 -15.75 24.43 12.35
CA SER A 465 -15.06 25.36 11.44
C SER A 465 -13.56 25.10 11.22
N THR A 466 -13.22 23.90 10.79
CA THR A 466 -11.99 23.62 10.06
C THR A 466 -12.38 22.96 8.76
N SER A 467 -12.02 23.63 7.68
CA SER A 467 -12.40 23.47 6.28
C SER A 467 -11.96 22.15 5.63
N TYR A 468 -12.23 21.02 6.28
CA TYR A 468 -11.95 19.69 5.74
C TYR A 468 -13.28 19.00 5.42
N LYS A 469 -13.61 18.98 4.13
CA LYS A 469 -14.71 18.18 3.57
C LYS A 469 -14.51 16.72 3.99
N THR A 470 -15.62 16.04 4.27
CA THR A 470 -15.77 14.59 4.46
C THR A 470 -14.61 13.81 3.85
N CYS A 471 -13.81 13.17 4.71
CA CYS A 471 -12.82 12.20 4.27
C CYS A 471 -13.60 11.02 3.68
N ASN A 472 -13.73 11.02 2.35
CA ASN A 472 -14.41 9.96 1.65
C ASN A 472 -13.45 8.78 1.59
N ALA A 473 -13.76 7.76 2.40
CA ALA A 473 -13.03 6.52 2.43
C ALA A 473 -12.77 6.01 1.00
N LYS A 474 -11.53 5.58 0.74
CA LYS A 474 -11.23 4.79 -0.44
C LYS A 474 -11.97 3.46 -0.31
N PHE A 475 -13.10 3.32 -1.00
CA PHE A 475 -13.57 2.01 -1.46
C PHE A 475 -12.95 1.71 -2.82
#